data_AF-A0AAC9BLM9-F1
#
_entry.id   AF-A0AAC9BLM9-F1
#
_cell.length_a   1.000
_cell.length_b   1.000
_cell.length_c   1.000
_cell.angle_alpha   90.00
_cell.angle_beta   90.00
_cell.angle_gamma   90.00
#
_symmetry.space_group_name_H-M   'P 1'
#
loop_
_entity.id
_entity.type
_entity.pdbx_description
1 polymer ?
#
loop_
_entity_poly.entity_id
_entity_poly.type
_entity_poly.pdbx_seq_one_letter_code
_entity_poly.pdbx_strand_id
1 'polypeptide(L)' 'MALPSFMKHVRVLEMTGLIRSSKSGRIRTCVLEQEKLDAAERWFADQRATWASRYRNLDNLLEELKGEGDER' A
#
# COMPACT_ATOMS: atom_id res chain seq x y z
N MET A 1 1.86 -0.52 -24.13
CA MET A 1 2.77 0.64 -23.88
C MET A 1 3.99 0.52 -24.78
N ALA A 2 4.49 1.62 -25.35
CA ALA A 2 5.73 1.60 -26.11
C ALA A 2 6.95 1.60 -25.18
N LEU A 3 8.09 1.05 -25.64
CA LEU A 3 9.33 0.97 -24.86
C LEU A 3 9.81 2.34 -24.31
N PRO A 4 9.73 3.47 -25.05
CA PRO A 4 10.09 4.77 -24.50
C PRO A 4 9.23 5.17 -23.30
N SER A 5 7.92 4.88 -23.33
CA SER A 5 7.02 5.15 -22.22
C SER A 5 7.34 4.27 -21.01
N PHE A 6 7.62 2.99 -21.23
CA PHE A 6 8.04 2.08 -20.15
C PHE A 6 9.35 2.55 -19.48
N MET A 7 10.33 2.98 -20.27
CA MET A 7 11.59 3.51 -19.75
C MET A 7 11.42 4.80 -18.93
N LYS A 8 10.40 5.62 -19.21
CA LYS A 8 10.06 6.77 -18.35
C LYS A 8 9.64 6.31 -16.95
N HIS A 9 8.80 5.28 -16.83
CA HIS A 9 8.41 4.74 -15.53
C HIS A 9 9.59 4.16 -14.77
N VAL A 10 10.44 3.37 -15.44
CA VAL A 10 11.67 2.82 -14.83
C VAL A 10 12.55 3.94 -14.27
N ARG A 11 12.72 5.03 -15.03
CA ARG A 11 13.52 6.18 -14.59
C ARG A 11 12.92 6.87 -13.36
N VAL A 12 11.60 7.03 -13.31
CA VAL A 12 10.92 7.63 -12.14
C VAL A 12 11.13 6.75 -10.90
N LEU A 13 10.96 5.42 -11.04
CA LEU A 13 11.17 4.48 -9.94
C LEU A 13 12.62 4.45 -9.43
N GLU A 14 13.58 4.61 -10.33
CA GLU A 14 15.00 4.71 -9.97
C GLU A 14 15.31 6.06 -9.30
N MET A 15 14.74 7.16 -9.78
CA MET A 15 14.88 8.50 -9.20
C MET A 15 14.30 8.60 -7.79
N THR A 16 13.20 7.91 -7.50
CA THR A 16 12.62 7.84 -6.16
C THR A 16 13.33 6.81 -5.26
N GLY A 17 14.31 6.08 -5.80
CA GLY A 17 15.07 5.05 -5.08
C GLY A 17 14.29 3.75 -4.82
N LEU A 18 13.10 3.59 -5.39
CA LEU A 18 12.28 2.38 -5.20
C LEU A 18 12.85 1.16 -5.88
N ILE A 19 13.62 1.36 -6.96
CA ILE A 19 14.33 0.29 -7.65
C ILE A 19 15.78 0.67 -7.90
N ARG A 20 16.62 -0.35 -8.04
CA ARG A 20 17.94 -0.26 -8.66
C ARG A 20 17.91 -0.95 -10.01
N SER A 21 18.45 -0.31 -11.03
CA SER A 21 18.52 -0.93 -12.36
C SER A 21 19.97 -1.04 -12.85
N SER A 22 20.27 -2.15 -13.55
CA SER A 22 21.56 -2.36 -14.22
C SER A 22 21.32 -2.83 -15.64
N LYS A 23 22.11 -2.34 -16.59
CA LYS A 23 22.01 -2.70 -18.01
C LYS A 23 23.24 -3.48 -18.44
N SER A 24 23.04 -4.69 -18.94
CA SER A 24 24.07 -5.52 -19.57
C SER A 24 23.65 -5.84 -21.01
N GLY A 25 24.36 -5.25 -21.98
CA GLY A 25 24.02 -5.36 -23.40
C GLY A 25 22.60 -4.87 -23.71
N ARG A 26 21.73 -5.77 -24.16
CA ARG A 26 20.31 -5.48 -24.45
C ARG A 26 19.37 -5.75 -23.26
N ILE A 27 19.89 -6.30 -22.17
CA ILE A 27 19.09 -6.67 -20.99
C ILE A 27 19.24 -5.59 -19.94
N ARG A 28 18.11 -5.15 -19.37
CA ARG A 28 18.08 -4.34 -18.16
C ARG A 28 17.45 -5.17 -17.05
N THR A 29 18.19 -5.36 -15.97
CA THR A 29 17.70 -6.00 -14.76
C THR A 29 17.28 -4.90 -13.77
N CYS A 30 16.07 -4.98 -13.26
CA CYS A 30 15.55 -4.09 -12.23
C CYS A 30 15.32 -4.88 -10.95
N VAL A 31 15.81 -4.37 -9.83
CA VAL A 31 15.66 -4.96 -8.50
C VAL A 31 14.94 -3.97 -7.61
N LEU A 32 13.97 -4.46 -6.83
CA LEU A 32 13.22 -3.65 -5.87
C LEU A 32 14.06 -3.38 -4.63
N GLU A 33 14.08 -2.14 -4.16
CA GLU A 33 14.71 -1.74 -2.89
C GLU A 33 13.65 -1.80 -1.79
N GLN A 34 13.50 -2.97 -1.15
CA GLN A 34 12.43 -3.24 -0.17
C GLN A 34 12.43 -2.25 0.99
N GLU A 35 13.61 -1.90 1.50
CA GLU A 35 13.78 -0.94 2.61
C GLU A 35 13.15 0.43 2.32
N LYS A 36 13.07 0.83 1.05
CA LYS A 36 12.47 2.11 0.64
C LYS A 36 10.94 2.08 0.64
N LEU A 37 10.35 0.89 0.69
CA LEU A 37 8.91 0.68 0.79
C LEU A 37 8.42 0.58 2.23
N ASP A 38 9.30 0.33 3.21
CA ASP A 38 8.94 0.21 4.63
C ASP A 38 8.11 1.40 5.13
N ALA A 39 8.44 2.62 4.71
CA ALA A 39 7.70 3.81 5.11
C ALA A 39 6.26 3.80 4.59
N ALA A 40 6.06 3.34 3.35
CA ALA A 40 4.74 3.19 2.77
C ALA A 40 3.97 2.05 3.45
N GLU A 41 4.64 0.93 3.74
CA GLU A 41 4.04 -0.21 4.45
C GLU A 41 3.56 0.18 5.85
N ARG A 42 4.38 0.89 6.62
CA ARG A 42 4.01 1.42 7.94
C ARG A 42 2.79 2.34 7.83
N TRP A 43 2.80 3.25 6.87
CA TRP A 43 1.66 4.12 6.64
C TRP A 43 0.39 3.34 6.30
N PHE A 44 0.45 2.32 5.45
CA PHE A 44 -0.68 1.45 5.15
C PHE A 44 -1.19 0.71 6.38
N ALA A 45 -0.28 0.23 7.25
CA ALA A 45 -0.63 -0.43 8.49
C ALA A 45 -1.40 0.50 9.43
N ASP A 46 -0.95 1.74 9.59
CA ASP A 46 -1.61 2.76 10.42
C ASP A 46 -3.00 3.10 9.89
N GLN A 47 -3.14 3.24 8.57
CA GLN A 47 -4.45 3.45 7.94
C GLN A 47 -5.37 2.25 8.22
N ARG A 48 -4.89 1.02 8.00
CA ARG A 48 -5.70 -0.17 8.25
C ARG A 48 -6.12 -0.28 9.72
N ALA A 49 -5.24 0.04 10.67
CA ALA A 49 -5.56 0.04 12.09
C ALA A 49 -6.65 1.06 12.45
N THR A 50 -6.57 2.26 11.88
CA THR A 50 -7.56 3.33 12.07
C THR A 50 -8.94 2.88 11.59
N TRP A 51 -9.01 2.32 10.38
CA TRP A 51 -10.27 1.85 9.82
C TRP A 51 -10.83 0.66 10.59
N ALA A 52 -9.98 -0.30 10.96
CA ALA A 52 -10.39 -1.44 11.78
C ALA A 52 -10.96 -1.00 13.13
N SER A 53 -10.42 0.05 13.75
CA SER A 53 -11.00 0.61 14.98
C SER A 53 -12.37 1.23 14.76
N ARG A 54 -12.56 1.94 13.64
CA ARG A 54 -13.86 2.55 13.32
C ARG A 54 -14.93 1.50 13.06
N TYR A 55 -14.59 0.44 12.34
CA TYR A 55 -15.49 -0.69 12.12
C TYR A 55 -15.87 -1.38 13.42
N ARG A 56 -14.90 -1.68 14.30
CA ARG A 56 -15.20 -2.26 15.62
C ARG A 56 -16.16 -1.39 16.45
N ASN A 57 -15.98 -0.07 16.42
CA ASN A 57 -16.89 0.83 17.13
C ASN A 57 -18.30 0.81 16.55
N LEU A 58 -18.43 0.72 15.22
CA LEU A 58 -19.72 0.58 14.57
C LEU A 58 -20.39 -0.75 14.90
N ASP A 59 -19.63 -1.85 14.88
CA ASP A 59 -20.13 -3.18 15.24
C ASP A 59 -20.68 -3.18 16.68
N ASN A 60 -19.92 -2.64 17.64
CA ASN A 60 -20.36 -2.50 19.03
C ASN A 60 -21.65 -1.68 19.17
N LEU A 61 -21.76 -0.55 18.46
CA LEU A 61 -22.96 0.29 18.49
C LEU A 61 -24.18 -0.47 17.93
N LEU A 62 -24.00 -1.24 16.86
CA LEU A 62 -25.07 -2.03 16.27
C LEU A 62 -25.51 -3.19 17.18
N GLU A 63 -24.59 -3.77 17.94
CA GLU A 63 -24.92 -4.77 18.97
C GLU A 63 -25.73 -4.16 20.11
N GLU A 64 -25.33 -2.99 20.62
CA GLU A 64 -26.06 -2.25 21.66
C GLU A 64 -27.50 -1.93 21.22
N LEU A 65 -27.67 -1.36 20.02
CA LEU A 65 -28.98 -1.01 19.49
C LEU A 65 -29.87 -2.24 19.21
N LYS A 66 -29.29 -3.39 18.87
CA LYS A 66 -30.05 -4.64 18.69
C LYS A 66 -30.50 -5.23 20.03
N GLY A 67 -29.68 -5.13 21.06
CA GLY A 67 -30.05 -5.57 22.41
C GLY A 67 -31.22 -4.78 22.99
N GLU A 68 -31.26 -3.46 22.77
CA GLU A 68 -32.37 -2.60 23.22
C GLU A 68 -33.68 -2.83 22.44
N GLY A 69 -33.61 -3.38 21.22
CA GLY A 69 -34.77 -3.70 20.40
C GLY A 69 -35.44 -5.04 20.71
N ASP A 70 -34.74 -5.95 21.41
CA ASP A 70 -35.22 -7.30 21.74
C ASP A 70 -35.85 -7.37 23.16
N GLU A 71 -35.66 -6.34 23.98
CA GLU A 71 -36.26 -6.19 25.32
C GLU A 71 -37.56 -5.35 25.34
N ARG A 72 -38.16 -5.04 24.19
CA ARG A 72 -39.40 -4.24 24.07
C ARG A 72 -40.57 -4.96 23.43
#